data_AF-A0A084SEQ7-F1
#
_entry.id   AF-A0A084SEQ7-F1
#
_cell.length_a   1.000
_cell.length_b   1.000
_cell.length_c   1.000
_cell.angle_alpha   90.00
_cell.angle_beta   90.00
_cell.angle_gamma   90.00
#
_symmetry.space_group_name_H-M   'P 1'
#
loop_
_entity.id
_entity.type
_entity.pdbx_description
1 polymer ?
#
loop_
_entity_poly.entity_id
_entity_poly.type
_entity_poly.pdbx_seq_one_letter_code
_entity_poly.pdbx_strand_id
1 'polypeptide(L)'
;MPAPTSPALESLRRQLEGRWERIERARERYTRLIQQLSSFRWRSALRGQPELLKETREHEAELTEVLAYVEHRAHREQWPREHPGLRVLQALRTQRVKLEALAHQRLAQATLQNGASLAEALSGLETLTLALPPRPPGAEDPVLFEDWMLSWTSPGRVWLTPDRLLWRPWFGEPVQLPLAALQPEAVTLLPGWIGLHVKRMGLTLFSLSYAETLTSLLRLCLRSVNMTHGQPQANDVATSPAYCRHVNHPRPERWGLGVFGPHGATLLPARHRTFLGFCLRLVGLPARKLQPAELRRLESLVEHLRQLPPGELEHALRELTRARDGRFWPLTGFQRGPSTAQELIFQSGKQYLVVPQPPSTLHDVFQQHHPADDSRSPERHPLGPSLPPARSWFQENKFRLGIAGGAALFYASALLDGPFPGHPLSYVGHALLTWTSMSYTRNRGLTVLPGLLLSLLLYPLTTCFPMILVFMWGSLKPEQQ
;
A
#
# COMPACT_ATOMS: atom_id res chain seq x y z
N MET A 1 -9.19 -9.80 -44.02
CA MET A 1 -8.67 -9.78 -45.40
C MET A 1 -7.26 -9.20 -45.37
N PRO A 2 -6.26 -9.87 -45.96
CA PRO A 2 -4.92 -9.29 -46.05
C PRO A 2 -4.98 -8.01 -46.89
N ALA A 3 -4.32 -6.94 -46.43
CA ALA A 3 -4.15 -5.74 -47.24
C ALA A 3 -3.37 -6.10 -48.52
N PRO A 4 -3.70 -5.53 -49.69
CA PRO A 4 -2.97 -5.83 -50.92
C PRO A 4 -1.49 -5.51 -50.73
N THR A 5 -0.64 -6.52 -50.86
CA THR A 5 0.81 -6.39 -50.81
C THR A 5 1.27 -5.60 -52.02
N SER A 6 1.93 -4.45 -51.80
CA SER A 6 2.49 -3.66 -52.88
C SER A 6 3.47 -4.51 -53.70
N PRO A 7 3.45 -4.46 -55.06
CA PRO A 7 4.36 -5.22 -55.90
C PRO A 7 5.85 -4.98 -55.57
N ALA A 8 6.16 -3.82 -54.98
CA ALA A 8 7.51 -3.50 -54.49
C ALA A 8 7.95 -4.40 -53.30
N LEU A 9 7.01 -4.79 -52.42
CA LEU A 9 7.29 -5.70 -51.30
C LEU A 9 7.51 -7.13 -51.80
N GLU A 10 6.78 -7.55 -52.82
CA GLU A 10 6.94 -8.88 -53.42
C GLU A 10 8.32 -9.02 -54.11
N SER A 11 8.78 -7.96 -54.77
CA SER A 11 10.14 -7.90 -55.32
C SER A 11 11.22 -8.01 -54.23
N LEU A 12 11.06 -7.26 -53.13
CA LEU A 12 11.95 -7.32 -51.96
C LEU A 12 12.01 -8.71 -51.34
N ARG A 13 10.86 -9.37 -51.22
CA ARG A 13 10.77 -10.73 -50.68
C ARG A 13 11.60 -11.71 -51.51
N ARG A 14 11.51 -11.62 -52.84
CA ARG A 14 12.33 -12.44 -53.75
C ARG A 14 13.81 -12.10 -53.64
N GLN A 15 14.17 -10.82 -53.55
CA GLN A 15 15.55 -10.36 -53.48
C GLN A 15 16.29 -10.77 -52.21
N LEU A 16 15.56 -10.91 -51.10
CA LEU A 16 16.15 -11.19 -49.79
C LEU A 16 16.14 -12.68 -49.41
N GLU A 17 15.58 -13.56 -50.24
CA GLU A 17 15.74 -15.03 -50.21
C GLU A 17 15.64 -15.63 -48.79
N GLY A 18 14.43 -15.70 -48.22
CA GLY A 18 14.24 -16.29 -46.88
C GLY A 18 14.55 -15.35 -45.71
N ARG A 19 15.39 -14.33 -45.91
CA ARG A 19 15.70 -13.33 -44.87
C ARG A 19 14.54 -12.37 -44.64
N TRP A 20 13.71 -12.12 -45.65
CA TRP A 20 12.52 -11.29 -45.51
C TRP A 20 11.51 -11.93 -44.55
N GLU A 21 11.28 -13.24 -44.68
CA GLU A 21 10.43 -14.01 -43.79
C GLU A 21 10.91 -13.93 -42.33
N ARG A 22 12.22 -13.90 -42.11
CA ARG A 22 12.81 -13.73 -40.76
C ARG A 22 12.51 -12.35 -40.20
N ILE A 23 12.62 -11.29 -41.03
CA ILE A 23 12.28 -9.91 -40.64
C ILE A 23 10.79 -9.79 -40.30
N GLU A 24 9.90 -10.36 -41.12
CA GLU A 24 8.45 -10.33 -40.87
C GLU A 24 8.09 -11.05 -39.57
N ARG A 25 8.63 -12.26 -39.35
CA ARG A 25 8.42 -13.01 -38.10
C ARG A 25 8.97 -12.28 -36.88
N ALA A 26 10.12 -11.61 -37.00
CA ALA A 26 10.67 -10.80 -35.92
C ALA A 26 9.75 -9.61 -35.60
N ARG A 27 9.26 -8.91 -36.62
CA ARG A 27 8.32 -7.79 -36.48
C ARG A 27 7.04 -8.20 -35.76
N GLU A 28 6.46 -9.34 -36.13
CA GLU A 28 5.26 -9.88 -35.48
C GLU A 28 5.51 -10.20 -34.00
N ARG A 29 6.62 -10.88 -33.69
CA ARG A 29 7.01 -11.22 -32.31
C ARG A 29 7.25 -9.99 -31.45
N TYR A 30 8.02 -9.02 -31.95
CA TYR A 30 8.24 -7.75 -31.27
C TYR A 30 6.92 -7.00 -31.03
N THR A 31 6.02 -6.98 -32.01
CA THR A 31 4.72 -6.30 -31.85
C THR A 31 3.89 -6.96 -30.74
N ARG A 32 3.82 -8.30 -30.71
CA ARG A 32 3.13 -9.05 -29.67
C ARG A 32 3.74 -8.82 -28.28
N LEU A 33 5.08 -8.88 -28.16
CA LEU A 33 5.77 -8.62 -26.90
C LEU A 33 5.60 -7.17 -26.42
N ILE A 34 5.71 -6.18 -27.31
CA ILE A 34 5.46 -4.78 -26.96
C ILE A 34 4.02 -4.61 -26.44
N GLN A 35 3.03 -5.22 -27.10
CA GLN A 35 1.65 -5.20 -26.65
C GLN A 35 1.50 -5.83 -25.25
N GLN A 36 2.06 -7.01 -25.03
CA GLN A 36 2.00 -7.69 -23.73
C GLN A 36 2.70 -6.91 -22.63
N LEU A 37 3.92 -6.41 -22.87
CA LEU A 37 4.71 -5.61 -21.91
C LEU A 37 4.10 -4.24 -21.62
N SER A 38 3.37 -3.66 -22.59
CA SER A 38 2.64 -2.41 -22.38
C SER A 38 1.39 -2.58 -21.52
N SER A 39 0.84 -3.80 -21.42
CA SER A 39 -0.37 -4.07 -20.65
C SER A 39 -0.14 -3.98 -19.14
N PHE A 40 -1.18 -3.64 -18.38
CA PHE A 40 -1.12 -3.63 -16.91
C PHE A 40 -0.95 -5.04 -16.31
N ARG A 41 -1.35 -6.09 -17.05
CA ARG A 41 -1.23 -7.51 -16.66
C ARG A 41 -0.07 -8.22 -17.35
N TRP A 42 0.98 -7.50 -17.73
CA TRP A 42 2.06 -8.04 -18.54
C TRP A 42 2.64 -9.35 -17.99
N ARG A 43 2.83 -9.50 -16.67
CA ARG A 43 3.32 -10.75 -16.06
C ARG A 43 2.38 -11.93 -16.31
N SER A 44 1.09 -11.74 -16.10
CA SER A 44 0.08 -12.77 -16.34
C SER A 44 -0.04 -13.09 -17.83
N ALA A 45 0.08 -12.09 -18.70
CA ALA A 45 0.10 -12.31 -20.16
C ALA A 45 1.33 -13.12 -20.61
N LEU A 46 2.53 -12.78 -20.12
CA LEU A 46 3.76 -13.50 -20.44
C LEU A 46 3.79 -14.91 -19.84
N ARG A 47 3.23 -15.12 -18.64
CA ARG A 47 3.09 -16.47 -18.06
C ARG A 47 2.20 -17.40 -18.89
N GLY A 48 1.24 -16.84 -19.63
CA GLY A 48 0.43 -17.62 -20.57
C GLY A 48 1.19 -18.00 -21.83
N GLN A 49 2.33 -17.35 -22.13
CA GLN A 49 3.13 -17.54 -23.35
C GLN A 49 4.64 -17.37 -23.07
N PRO A 50 5.24 -18.18 -22.17
CA PRO A 50 6.65 -18.00 -21.79
C PRO A 50 7.60 -18.21 -22.97
N GLU A 51 7.24 -19.09 -23.92
CA GLU A 51 8.01 -19.37 -25.12
C GLU A 51 8.24 -18.12 -25.99
N LEU A 52 7.35 -17.13 -25.95
CA LEU A 52 7.50 -15.90 -26.73
C LEU A 52 8.76 -15.10 -26.33
N LEU A 53 9.12 -15.10 -25.05
CA LEU A 53 10.35 -14.45 -24.56
C LEU A 53 11.59 -15.22 -25.04
N LYS A 54 11.55 -16.54 -24.88
CA LYS A 54 12.63 -17.44 -25.27
C LYS A 54 12.90 -17.40 -26.77
N GLU A 55 11.87 -17.57 -27.60
CA GLU A 55 11.96 -17.50 -29.06
C GLU A 55 12.50 -16.15 -29.51
N THR A 56 12.04 -15.05 -28.92
CA THR A 56 12.52 -13.70 -29.28
C THR A 56 13.99 -13.54 -28.92
N ARG A 57 14.41 -14.02 -27.74
CA ARG A 57 15.80 -13.99 -27.30
C ARG A 57 16.72 -14.81 -28.22
N GLU A 58 16.31 -16.02 -28.60
CA GLU A 58 17.12 -16.91 -29.45
C GLU A 58 17.32 -16.35 -30.86
N HIS A 59 16.31 -15.67 -31.42
CA HIS A 59 16.39 -15.12 -32.78
C HIS A 59 17.00 -13.71 -32.85
N GLU A 60 17.34 -13.11 -31.71
CA GLU A 60 17.89 -11.75 -31.65
C GLU A 60 19.26 -11.64 -32.33
N ALA A 61 20.12 -12.64 -32.14
CA ALA A 61 21.43 -12.70 -32.78
C ALA A 61 21.30 -12.85 -34.30
N GLU A 62 20.46 -13.79 -34.74
CA GLU A 62 20.18 -14.02 -36.16
C GLU A 62 19.58 -12.77 -36.83
N LEU A 63 18.66 -12.07 -36.16
CA LEU A 63 18.08 -10.85 -36.68
C LEU A 63 19.13 -9.75 -36.85
N THR A 64 20.07 -9.64 -35.92
CA THR A 64 21.17 -8.66 -36.00
C THR A 64 22.03 -8.90 -37.25
N GLU A 65 22.34 -10.16 -37.55
CA GLU A 65 23.06 -10.54 -38.77
C GLU A 65 22.26 -10.22 -40.04
N VAL A 66 20.96 -10.53 -40.04
CA VAL A 66 20.06 -10.23 -41.17
C VAL A 66 19.97 -8.73 -41.41
N LEU A 67 19.83 -7.91 -40.37
CA LEU A 67 19.78 -6.46 -40.49
C LEU A 67 21.09 -5.90 -41.06
N ALA A 68 22.24 -6.36 -40.55
CA ALA A 68 23.56 -5.96 -41.05
C ALA A 68 23.73 -6.32 -42.54
N TYR A 69 23.27 -7.50 -42.96
CA TYR A 69 23.29 -7.92 -44.35
C TYR A 69 22.43 -7.01 -45.26
N VAL A 70 21.18 -6.73 -44.87
CA VAL A 70 20.28 -5.91 -45.70
C VAL A 70 20.81 -4.48 -45.79
N GLU A 71 21.41 -3.94 -44.73
CA GLU A 71 22.04 -2.62 -44.74
C GLU A 71 23.26 -2.56 -45.64
N HIS A 72 24.14 -3.55 -45.56
CA HIS A 72 25.30 -3.67 -46.45
C HIS A 72 24.86 -3.72 -47.91
N ARG A 73 23.81 -4.50 -48.20
CA ARG A 73 23.23 -4.59 -49.54
C ARG A 73 22.60 -3.28 -49.99
N ALA A 74 21.83 -2.62 -49.14
CA ALA A 74 21.21 -1.34 -49.43
C ALA A 74 22.25 -0.26 -49.76
N HIS A 75 23.39 -0.29 -49.07
CA HIS A 75 24.53 0.59 -49.37
C HIS A 75 25.17 0.25 -50.73
N ARG A 76 25.46 -1.03 -50.98
CA ARG A 76 26.08 -1.50 -52.23
C ARG A 76 25.22 -1.23 -53.46
N GLU A 77 23.91 -1.41 -53.34
CA GLU A 77 22.92 -1.20 -54.42
C GLU A 77 22.38 0.24 -54.47
N GLN A 78 22.91 1.13 -53.62
CA GLN A 78 22.52 2.55 -53.55
C GLN A 78 21.00 2.74 -53.45
N TRP A 79 20.34 1.98 -52.58
CA TRP A 79 18.89 2.07 -52.39
C TRP A 79 18.49 3.51 -52.04
N PRO A 80 17.45 4.08 -52.68
CA PRO A 80 16.99 5.43 -52.37
C PRO A 80 16.47 5.48 -50.92
N ARG A 81 16.52 6.66 -50.28
CA ARG A 81 16.09 6.84 -48.88
C ARG A 81 14.65 6.38 -48.62
N GLU A 82 13.80 6.46 -49.64
CA GLU A 82 12.39 6.06 -49.58
C GLU A 82 12.14 4.59 -49.93
N HIS A 83 13.20 3.80 -50.15
CA HIS A 83 13.09 2.40 -50.53
C HIS A 83 12.29 1.62 -49.47
N PRO A 84 11.30 0.80 -49.88
CA PRO A 84 10.45 0.07 -48.93
C PRO A 84 11.24 -0.83 -47.98
N GLY A 85 12.38 -1.37 -48.42
CA GLY A 85 13.26 -2.19 -47.57
C GLY A 85 13.86 -1.37 -46.43
N LEU A 86 14.36 -0.16 -46.71
CA LEU A 86 14.91 0.73 -45.67
C LEU A 86 13.83 1.16 -44.67
N ARG A 87 12.60 1.42 -45.13
CA ARG A 87 11.47 1.76 -44.25
C ARG A 87 11.14 0.61 -43.29
N VAL A 88 11.15 -0.63 -43.77
CA VAL A 88 10.90 -1.80 -42.92
C VAL A 88 12.04 -2.02 -41.91
N LEU A 89 13.30 -1.87 -42.32
CA LEU A 89 14.44 -1.92 -41.40
C LEU A 89 14.35 -0.85 -40.31
N GLN A 90 14.01 0.39 -40.67
CA GLN A 90 13.85 1.49 -39.72
C GLN A 90 12.68 1.25 -38.75
N ALA A 91 11.55 0.73 -39.25
CA ALA A 91 10.42 0.37 -38.41
C ALA A 91 10.80 -0.72 -37.40
N LEU A 92 11.53 -1.76 -37.84
CA LEU A 92 11.98 -2.85 -36.98
C LEU A 92 12.97 -2.37 -35.92
N ARG A 93 13.92 -1.49 -36.28
CA ARG A 93 14.84 -0.85 -35.32
C ARG A 93 14.08 -0.04 -34.27
N THR A 94 13.10 0.76 -34.68
CA THR A 94 12.25 1.51 -33.76
C THR A 94 11.50 0.58 -32.80
N GLN A 95 10.96 -0.54 -33.32
CA GLN A 95 10.31 -1.55 -32.48
C GLN A 95 11.28 -2.21 -31.50
N ARG A 96 12.50 -2.56 -31.93
CA ARG A 96 13.54 -3.13 -31.08
C ARG A 96 13.89 -2.21 -29.92
N VAL A 97 14.18 -0.93 -30.20
CA VAL A 97 14.48 0.09 -29.18
C VAL A 97 13.31 0.24 -28.19
N LYS A 98 12.07 0.25 -28.71
CA LYS A 98 10.87 0.32 -27.86
C LYS A 98 10.72 -0.93 -26.98
N LEU A 99 10.95 -2.11 -27.55
CA LEU A 99 10.90 -3.38 -26.82
C LEU A 99 11.96 -3.44 -25.73
N GLU A 100 13.19 -3.05 -26.05
CA GLU A 100 14.31 -2.99 -25.10
C GLU A 100 14.01 -2.05 -23.94
N ALA A 101 13.58 -0.82 -24.22
CA ALA A 101 13.18 0.14 -23.19
C ALA A 101 12.06 -0.40 -22.29
N LEU A 102 11.02 -1.03 -22.87
CA LEU A 102 9.94 -1.66 -22.12
C LEU A 102 10.44 -2.85 -21.30
N ALA A 103 11.28 -3.70 -21.85
CA ALA A 103 11.83 -4.88 -21.18
C ALA A 103 12.68 -4.48 -19.98
N HIS A 104 13.59 -3.52 -20.14
CA HIS A 104 14.37 -2.94 -19.04
C HIS A 104 13.48 -2.29 -18.00
N GLN A 105 12.49 -1.49 -18.41
CA GLN A 105 11.55 -0.87 -17.49
C GLN A 105 10.80 -1.92 -16.64
N ARG A 106 10.30 -2.99 -17.27
CA ARG A 106 9.58 -4.05 -16.55
C ARG A 106 10.48 -4.90 -15.66
N LEU A 107 11.70 -5.19 -16.11
CA LEU A 107 12.68 -5.93 -15.33
C LEU A 107 13.12 -5.13 -14.08
N ALA A 108 13.42 -3.84 -14.25
CA ALA A 108 13.77 -2.93 -13.17
C ALA A 108 12.63 -2.81 -12.14
N GLN A 109 11.39 -2.71 -12.62
CA GLN A 109 10.17 -2.72 -11.80
C GLN A 109 9.91 -4.07 -11.09
N ALA A 110 10.63 -5.14 -11.39
CA ALA A 110 10.41 -6.46 -10.81
C ALA A 110 11.55 -6.93 -9.92
N THR A 111 12.80 -6.65 -10.28
CA THR A 111 14.01 -7.23 -9.64
C THR A 111 14.95 -6.20 -9.05
N LEU A 112 14.74 -4.90 -9.30
CA LEU A 112 15.72 -3.85 -9.03
C LEU A 112 17.03 -3.97 -9.83
N GLN A 113 17.09 -4.89 -10.81
CA GLN A 113 18.23 -5.07 -11.70
C GLN A 113 17.91 -4.54 -13.10
N ASN A 114 18.91 -3.95 -13.75
CA ASN A 114 18.85 -3.57 -15.16
C ASN A 114 19.71 -4.57 -15.94
N GLY A 115 19.16 -5.19 -16.98
CA GLY A 115 19.97 -5.95 -17.94
C GLY A 115 20.81 -4.99 -18.79
N ALA A 116 22.02 -5.36 -19.17
CA ALA A 116 22.90 -4.54 -20.01
C ALA A 116 22.48 -4.56 -21.49
N SER A 117 21.74 -5.61 -21.91
CA SER A 117 21.24 -5.77 -23.29
C SER A 117 19.78 -6.21 -23.32
N LEU A 118 19.12 -6.10 -24.48
CA LEU A 118 17.79 -6.67 -24.73
C LEU A 118 17.75 -8.18 -24.41
N ALA A 119 18.76 -8.96 -24.80
CA ALA A 119 18.80 -10.41 -24.58
C ALA A 119 18.83 -10.76 -23.07
N GLU A 120 19.63 -10.03 -22.29
CA GLU A 120 19.67 -10.16 -20.83
C GLU A 120 18.34 -9.72 -20.19
N ALA A 121 17.75 -8.63 -20.70
CA ALA A 121 16.45 -8.15 -20.22
C ALA A 121 15.35 -9.19 -20.41
N LEU A 122 15.29 -9.79 -21.61
CA LEU A 122 14.33 -10.86 -21.94
C LEU A 122 14.59 -12.11 -21.10
N SER A 123 15.85 -12.50 -20.87
CA SER A 123 16.19 -13.63 -20.01
C SER A 123 15.80 -13.40 -18.54
N GLY A 124 15.99 -12.18 -18.04
CA GLY A 124 15.52 -11.78 -16.71
C GLY A 124 14.00 -11.84 -16.59
N LEU A 125 13.27 -11.36 -17.60
CA LEU A 125 11.81 -11.45 -17.66
C LEU A 125 11.34 -12.91 -17.77
N GLU A 126 12.02 -13.76 -18.54
CA GLU A 126 11.73 -15.18 -18.67
C GLU A 126 11.82 -15.86 -17.30
N THR A 127 12.95 -15.68 -16.61
CA THR A 127 13.18 -16.17 -15.24
C THR A 127 12.09 -15.71 -14.29
N LEU A 128 11.70 -14.43 -14.35
CA LEU A 128 10.63 -13.88 -13.51
C LEU A 128 9.25 -14.45 -13.81
N THR A 129 8.95 -14.73 -15.06
CA THR A 129 7.66 -15.28 -15.46
C THR A 129 7.52 -16.74 -15.02
N LEU A 130 8.61 -17.51 -15.12
CA LEU A 130 8.68 -18.89 -14.65
C LEU A 130 8.69 -18.99 -13.12
N ALA A 131 9.18 -17.96 -12.42
CA ALA A 131 9.12 -17.89 -10.97
C ALA A 131 7.66 -17.90 -10.47
N LEU A 132 7.39 -18.76 -9.48
CA LEU A 132 6.09 -18.84 -8.83
C LEU A 132 5.71 -17.48 -8.24
N PRO A 133 4.42 -17.07 -8.34
CA PRO A 133 3.98 -15.84 -7.71
C PRO A 133 4.23 -15.90 -6.21
N PRO A 134 4.65 -14.79 -5.59
CA PRO A 134 4.90 -14.76 -4.16
C PRO A 134 3.63 -15.12 -3.40
N ARG A 135 3.76 -16.09 -2.50
CA ARG A 135 2.64 -16.59 -1.70
C ARG A 135 2.37 -15.62 -0.54
N PRO A 136 1.10 -15.46 -0.13
CA PRO A 136 0.78 -14.82 1.14
C PRO A 136 1.58 -15.46 2.29
N PRO A 137 1.87 -14.72 3.37
CA PRO A 137 2.57 -15.27 4.54
C PRO A 137 1.82 -16.49 5.07
N GLY A 138 2.55 -17.60 5.29
CA GLY A 138 2.01 -18.80 5.90
C GLY A 138 1.88 -18.67 7.43
N ALA A 139 1.56 -19.77 8.11
CA ALA A 139 1.60 -19.82 9.58
C ALA A 139 3.03 -19.62 10.12
N GLU A 140 4.03 -20.02 9.34
CA GLU A 140 5.46 -19.94 9.68
C GLU A 140 6.08 -18.56 9.39
N ASP A 141 5.42 -17.70 8.60
CA ASP A 141 5.92 -16.37 8.29
C ASP A 141 5.28 -15.35 9.26
N PRO A 142 5.99 -14.85 10.30
CA PRO A 142 5.40 -13.92 11.25
C PRO A 142 4.99 -12.62 10.55
N VAL A 143 3.68 -12.33 10.62
CA VAL A 143 3.10 -11.12 10.02
C VAL A 143 3.19 -9.98 11.03
N LEU A 144 4.15 -9.08 10.82
CA LEU A 144 4.36 -7.87 11.63
C LEU A 144 3.25 -6.82 11.40
N PHE A 145 2.75 -6.75 10.16
CA PHE A 145 1.69 -5.84 9.77
C PHE A 145 0.84 -6.46 8.68
N GLU A 146 -0.48 -6.27 8.78
CA GLU A 146 -1.44 -6.60 7.72
C GLU A 146 -2.46 -5.47 7.65
N ASP A 147 -2.72 -4.97 6.44
CA ASP A 147 -3.78 -4.00 6.22
C ASP A 147 -4.49 -4.24 4.89
N TRP A 148 -5.76 -3.83 4.87
CA TRP A 148 -6.58 -3.81 3.67
C TRP A 148 -6.57 -2.41 3.10
N MET A 149 -6.13 -2.31 1.85
CA MET A 149 -6.11 -1.05 1.11
C MET A 149 -7.40 -0.98 0.31
N LEU A 150 -8.31 -0.09 0.71
CA LEU A 150 -9.56 0.21 -0.02
C LEU A 150 -9.39 1.41 -0.95
N SER A 151 -8.18 1.67 -1.43
CA SER A 151 -7.92 2.78 -2.34
C SER A 151 -8.58 2.51 -3.69
N TRP A 152 -9.12 3.56 -4.30
CA TRP A 152 -9.75 3.48 -5.63
C TRP A 152 -8.76 3.19 -6.75
N THR A 153 -7.47 3.52 -6.57
CA THR A 153 -6.44 3.32 -7.59
C THR A 153 -5.76 1.96 -7.53
N SER A 154 -5.66 1.36 -6.33
CA SER A 154 -4.85 0.17 -6.10
C SER A 154 -5.39 -0.68 -4.93
N PRO A 155 -6.65 -1.15 -4.96
CA PRO A 155 -7.18 -1.91 -3.84
C PRO A 155 -6.40 -3.23 -3.71
N GLY A 156 -6.17 -3.66 -2.47
CA GLY A 156 -5.32 -4.82 -2.22
C GLY A 156 -5.08 -5.09 -0.76
N ARG A 157 -4.19 -6.04 -0.49
CA ARG A 157 -3.76 -6.38 0.86
C ARG A 157 -2.24 -6.27 0.95
N VAL A 158 -1.76 -5.65 2.02
CA VAL A 158 -0.33 -5.48 2.30
C VAL A 158 0.02 -6.30 3.51
N TRP A 159 1.14 -7.02 3.44
CA TRP A 159 1.77 -7.69 4.56
C TRP A 159 3.21 -7.23 4.71
N LEU A 160 3.61 -6.97 5.94
CA LEU A 160 5.02 -6.84 6.32
C LEU A 160 5.41 -8.05 7.15
N THR A 161 6.50 -8.68 6.78
CA THR A 161 7.18 -9.76 7.51
C THR A 161 8.62 -9.30 7.80
N PRO A 162 9.37 -9.98 8.68
CA PRO A 162 10.77 -9.67 8.94
C PRO A 162 11.66 -9.63 7.70
N ASP A 163 11.34 -10.44 6.67
CA ASP A 163 12.18 -10.59 5.49
C ASP A 163 11.68 -9.83 4.27
N ARG A 164 10.37 -9.54 4.21
CA ARG A 164 9.73 -9.01 3.00
C ARG A 164 8.51 -8.15 3.27
N LEU A 165 8.31 -7.14 2.41
CA LEU A 165 7.06 -6.43 2.21
C LEU A 165 6.32 -7.05 1.01
N LEU A 166 5.13 -7.58 1.24
CA LEU A 166 4.29 -8.18 0.20
C LEU A 166 3.06 -7.30 -0.03
N TRP A 167 2.77 -6.97 -1.28
CA TRP A 167 1.54 -6.33 -1.69
C TRP A 167 0.81 -7.19 -2.70
N ARG A 168 -0.42 -7.60 -2.39
CA ARG A 168 -1.31 -8.30 -3.32
C ARG A 168 -2.43 -7.37 -3.75
N PRO A 169 -2.36 -6.78 -4.95
CA PRO A 169 -3.51 -6.05 -5.48
C PRO A 169 -4.69 -7.01 -5.69
N TRP A 170 -5.91 -6.48 -5.71
CA TRP A 170 -7.08 -7.25 -6.16
C TRP A 170 -6.97 -7.63 -7.63
N PHE A 171 -6.39 -6.73 -8.43
CA PHE A 171 -6.13 -6.95 -9.85
C PHE A 171 -4.63 -6.90 -10.14
N GLY A 172 -4.12 -7.99 -10.70
CA GLY A 172 -2.70 -8.13 -11.04
C GLY A 172 -1.97 -9.11 -10.14
N GLU A 173 -0.65 -9.14 -10.31
CA GLU A 173 0.22 -10.08 -9.62
C GLU A 173 0.67 -9.53 -8.27
N PRO A 174 0.82 -10.37 -7.24
CA PRO A 174 1.43 -9.95 -6.00
C PRO A 174 2.87 -9.50 -6.24
N VAL A 175 3.26 -8.44 -5.55
CA VAL A 175 4.59 -7.83 -5.57
C VAL A 175 5.24 -8.10 -4.23
N GLN A 176 6.39 -8.76 -4.25
CA GLN A 176 7.20 -9.02 -3.07
C GLN A 176 8.46 -8.18 -3.14
N LEU A 177 8.80 -7.55 -2.01
CA LEU A 177 9.98 -6.73 -1.82
C LEU A 177 10.80 -7.30 -0.67
N PRO A 178 11.91 -7.99 -0.94
CA PRO A 178 12.85 -8.38 0.11
C PRO A 178 13.35 -7.14 0.84
N LEU A 179 13.25 -7.13 2.17
CA LEU A 179 13.70 -5.99 2.97
C LEU A 179 15.22 -5.80 2.88
N ALA A 180 15.98 -6.89 2.69
CA ALA A 180 17.42 -6.82 2.43
C ALA A 180 17.80 -6.10 1.13
N ALA A 181 16.88 -6.00 0.16
CA ALA A 181 17.12 -5.28 -1.10
C ALA A 181 16.73 -3.79 -1.01
N LEU A 182 16.07 -3.37 0.07
CA LEU A 182 15.62 -2.00 0.27
C LEU A 182 16.62 -1.21 1.10
N GLN A 183 16.99 -0.04 0.62
CA GLN A 183 17.74 0.93 1.41
C GLN A 183 16.79 1.68 2.37
N PRO A 184 17.24 2.11 3.56
CA PRO A 184 16.42 2.89 4.49
C PRO A 184 15.78 4.13 3.84
N GLU A 185 16.48 4.78 2.93
CA GLU A 185 16.06 6.00 2.21
C GLU A 185 15.08 5.70 1.06
N ALA A 186 14.90 4.43 0.71
CA ALA A 186 14.00 4.03 -0.36
C ALA A 186 12.53 4.21 0.05
N VAL A 187 12.21 4.28 1.33
CA VAL A 187 10.84 4.41 1.81
C VAL A 187 10.54 5.87 2.17
N THR A 188 9.72 6.52 1.36
CA THR A 188 9.24 7.88 1.62
C THR A 188 7.75 7.87 1.90
N LEU A 189 7.37 8.45 3.04
CA LEU A 189 5.98 8.78 3.33
C LEU A 189 5.60 9.98 2.45
N LEU A 190 4.55 9.82 1.63
CA LEU A 190 4.02 10.95 0.88
C LEU A 190 3.18 11.82 1.83
N PRO A 191 3.21 13.16 1.69
CA PRO A 191 2.49 14.05 2.58
C PRO A 191 0.98 13.74 2.61
N GLY A 192 0.41 13.75 3.82
CA GLY A 192 -1.01 13.46 4.05
C GLY A 192 -1.35 11.97 4.05
N TRP A 193 -2.61 11.67 3.72
CA TRP A 193 -3.17 10.31 3.63
C TRP A 193 -2.88 9.65 2.28
N ILE A 194 -1.99 10.23 1.47
CA ILE A 194 -1.71 9.80 0.10
C ILE A 194 -1.10 8.41 0.13
N GLY A 195 -0.13 8.13 0.98
CA GLY A 195 0.37 6.78 1.20
C GLY A 195 1.89 6.64 1.30
N LEU A 196 2.39 5.46 0.95
CA LEU A 196 3.80 5.08 1.05
C LEU A 196 4.39 4.93 -0.36
N HIS A 197 5.48 5.63 -0.63
CA HIS A 197 6.23 5.48 -1.88
C HIS A 197 7.55 4.74 -1.63
N VAL A 198 7.74 3.61 -2.31
CA VAL A 198 8.99 2.86 -2.31
C VAL A 198 9.76 3.24 -3.58
N LYS A 199 10.77 4.09 -3.40
CA LYS A 199 11.71 4.52 -4.44
C LYS A 199 12.39 3.31 -5.07
N ARG A 200 12.83 3.48 -6.32
CA ARG A 200 13.34 2.44 -7.27
C ARG A 200 12.31 1.52 -7.89
N MET A 201 11.23 1.18 -7.21
CA MET A 201 10.20 0.29 -7.79
C MET A 201 9.03 1.04 -8.40
N GLY A 202 8.96 2.36 -8.18
CA GLY A 202 7.80 3.15 -8.56
C GLY A 202 6.51 2.70 -7.86
N LEU A 203 6.63 1.89 -6.80
CA LEU A 203 5.50 1.36 -6.06
C LEU A 203 5.00 2.45 -5.12
N THR A 204 3.80 2.96 -5.43
CA THR A 204 3.10 3.87 -4.54
C THR A 204 1.87 3.16 -3.99
N LEU A 205 1.92 2.84 -2.70
CA LEU A 205 0.80 2.25 -1.96
C LEU A 205 -0.10 3.39 -1.47
N PHE A 206 -1.18 3.65 -2.19
CA PHE A 206 -2.08 4.76 -1.90
C PHE A 206 -3.09 4.47 -0.81
N SER A 207 -3.46 5.49 -0.02
CA SER A 207 -4.57 5.44 0.96
C SER A 207 -4.43 4.30 1.98
N LEU A 208 -3.20 4.09 2.46
CA LEU A 208 -2.98 3.22 3.60
C LEU A 208 -3.57 3.90 4.84
N SER A 209 -4.56 3.25 5.47
CA SER A 209 -5.15 3.72 6.72
C SER A 209 -4.08 3.96 7.80
N TYR A 210 -2.95 3.25 7.69
CA TYR A 210 -1.86 3.26 8.64
C TYR A 210 -0.50 3.47 7.96
N ALA A 211 -0.42 4.42 7.01
CA ALA A 211 0.83 4.76 6.32
C ALA A 211 1.98 5.06 7.30
N GLU A 212 1.71 5.82 8.39
CA GLU A 212 2.71 6.13 9.41
C GLU A 212 3.18 4.89 10.19
N THR A 213 2.25 3.99 10.56
CA THR A 213 2.60 2.73 11.22
C THR A 213 3.43 1.84 10.31
N LEU A 214 3.00 1.64 9.06
CA LEU A 214 3.74 0.84 8.10
C LEU A 214 5.12 1.45 7.82
N THR A 215 5.23 2.77 7.69
CA THR A 215 6.52 3.45 7.47
C THR A 215 7.45 3.27 8.65
N SER A 216 6.94 3.44 9.88
CA SER A 216 7.73 3.26 11.10
C SER A 216 8.21 1.82 11.22
N LEU A 217 7.31 0.85 11.01
CA LEU A 217 7.66 -0.57 11.00
C LEU A 217 8.67 -0.92 9.93
N LEU A 218 8.50 -0.41 8.70
CA LEU A 218 9.47 -0.62 7.62
C LEU A 218 10.85 -0.07 7.99
N ARG A 219 10.93 1.16 8.51
CA ARG A 219 12.21 1.74 8.95
C ARG A 219 12.88 0.88 10.03
N LEU A 220 12.09 0.40 10.99
CA LEU A 220 12.60 -0.48 12.06
C LEU A 220 13.09 -1.82 11.51
N CYS A 221 12.33 -2.45 10.61
CA CYS A 221 12.74 -3.70 9.99
C CYS A 221 14.01 -3.52 9.14
N LEU A 222 14.10 -2.43 8.36
CA LEU A 222 15.28 -2.12 7.56
C LEU A 222 16.52 -1.85 8.43
N ARG A 223 16.36 -1.26 9.63
CA ARG A 223 17.46 -1.15 10.59
C ARG A 223 17.90 -2.53 11.09
N SER A 224 16.95 -3.38 11.50
CA SER A 224 17.25 -4.72 12.00
C SER A 224 17.94 -5.63 10.98
N VAL A 225 17.54 -5.57 9.70
CA VAL A 225 18.14 -6.39 8.63
C VAL A 225 19.62 -6.01 8.37
N ASN A 226 20.00 -4.76 8.66
CA ASN A 226 21.36 -4.28 8.49
C ASN A 226 22.25 -4.51 9.73
N MET A 227 21.72 -5.07 10.82
CA MET A 227 22.48 -5.35 12.04
C MET A 227 23.20 -6.71 11.94
N THR A 228 24.53 -6.72 12.10
CA THR A 228 25.31 -7.95 12.29
C THR A 228 24.87 -8.68 13.57
N HIS A 229 24.51 -9.96 13.45
CA HIS A 229 23.87 -10.81 14.46
C HIS A 229 24.71 -11.15 15.74
N GLY A 230 25.44 -10.19 16.31
CA GLY A 230 26.35 -10.44 17.45
C GLY A 230 26.13 -9.58 18.69
N GLN A 231 25.17 -8.67 18.70
CA GLN A 231 24.93 -7.78 19.84
C GLN A 231 23.97 -8.41 20.87
N PRO A 232 24.16 -8.13 22.17
CA PRO A 232 23.34 -8.70 23.24
C PRO A 232 21.86 -8.31 23.06
N GLN A 233 20.99 -9.32 23.15
CA GLN A 233 19.54 -9.17 23.13
C GLN A 233 19.06 -8.47 24.39
N ALA A 234 18.09 -7.57 24.26
CA ALA A 234 17.47 -6.89 25.39
C ALA A 234 16.53 -7.87 26.13
N ASN A 235 17.11 -8.71 26.99
CA ASN A 235 16.39 -9.73 27.77
C ASN A 235 15.46 -9.12 28.83
N ASP A 236 15.64 -7.84 29.18
CA ASP A 236 14.92 -7.17 30.28
C ASP A 236 13.55 -6.60 29.88
N VAL A 237 13.01 -7.01 28.73
CA VAL A 237 11.70 -6.56 28.26
C VAL A 237 10.67 -7.65 28.46
N ALA A 238 9.66 -7.42 29.30
CA ALA A 238 8.51 -8.30 29.47
C ALA A 238 7.33 -7.85 28.59
N THR A 239 6.55 -8.80 28.09
CA THR A 239 5.34 -8.54 27.30
C THR A 239 4.13 -9.22 27.92
N SER A 240 3.00 -8.53 28.00
CA SER A 240 1.76 -9.09 28.54
C SER A 240 0.53 -8.44 27.89
N PRO A 241 -0.58 -9.17 27.69
CA PRO A 241 -1.87 -8.55 27.38
C PRO A 241 -2.18 -7.45 28.40
N ALA A 242 -2.58 -6.28 27.93
CA ALA A 242 -2.91 -5.14 28.78
C ALA A 242 -4.00 -4.28 28.14
N TYR A 243 -4.65 -3.46 28.97
CA TYR A 243 -5.59 -2.45 28.47
C TYR A 243 -5.42 -1.11 29.15
N CYS A 244 -5.72 -0.05 28.41
CA CYS A 244 -5.80 1.29 28.95
C CYS A 244 -7.24 1.59 29.38
N ARG A 245 -7.39 2.17 30.57
CA ARG A 245 -8.66 2.68 31.12
C ARG A 245 -8.48 4.15 31.51
N HIS A 246 -9.53 4.95 31.35
CA HIS A 246 -9.53 6.34 31.82
C HIS A 246 -10.29 6.41 33.16
N VAL A 247 -9.87 7.26 34.10
CA VAL A 247 -10.50 7.39 35.44
C VAL A 247 -12.02 7.53 35.33
N ASN A 248 -12.47 8.38 34.41
CA ASN A 248 -13.89 8.71 34.24
C ASN A 248 -14.69 7.67 33.42
N HIS A 249 -14.05 6.61 32.92
CA HIS A 249 -14.70 5.62 32.08
C HIS A 249 -14.49 4.20 32.64
N PRO A 250 -15.57 3.52 33.07
CA PRO A 250 -15.42 2.21 33.68
C PRO A 250 -15.03 1.11 32.70
N ARG A 251 -15.22 1.33 31.40
CA ARG A 251 -14.91 0.34 30.35
C ARG A 251 -13.48 0.51 29.84
N PRO A 252 -12.81 -0.60 29.46
CA PRO A 252 -11.48 -0.54 28.85
C PRO A 252 -11.57 0.29 27.56
N GLU A 253 -10.73 1.33 27.48
CA GLU A 253 -10.71 2.22 26.33
C GLU A 253 -10.04 1.53 25.13
N ARG A 254 -8.94 0.81 25.40
CA ARG A 254 -8.11 0.15 24.37
C ARG A 254 -7.44 -1.09 24.93
N TRP A 255 -7.56 -2.21 24.21
CA TRP A 255 -6.79 -3.44 24.47
C TRP A 255 -5.55 -3.51 23.56
N GLY A 256 -4.49 -4.12 24.06
CA GLY A 256 -3.24 -4.27 23.34
C GLY A 256 -2.21 -5.14 24.05
N LEU A 257 -0.97 -5.04 23.59
CA LEU A 257 0.19 -5.64 24.22
C LEU A 257 0.90 -4.58 25.06
N GLY A 258 0.99 -4.82 26.36
CA GLY A 258 1.86 -4.09 27.27
C GLY A 258 3.30 -4.58 27.10
N VAL A 259 4.22 -3.66 26.85
CA VAL A 259 5.67 -3.90 26.76
C VAL A 259 6.31 -3.16 27.94
N PHE A 260 6.96 -3.90 28.83
CA PHE A 260 7.52 -3.40 30.09
C PHE A 260 9.03 -3.53 30.00
N GLY A 261 9.74 -2.42 30.12
CA GLY A 261 11.19 -2.37 30.05
C GLY A 261 11.79 -1.44 31.10
N PRO A 262 13.12 -1.28 31.11
CA PRO A 262 13.86 -0.58 32.16
C PRO A 262 13.60 0.93 32.22
N HIS A 263 12.97 1.54 31.22
CA HIS A 263 12.63 2.97 31.24
C HIS A 263 11.13 3.26 31.26
N GLY A 264 10.27 2.23 31.26
CA GLY A 264 8.82 2.42 31.34
C GLY A 264 7.96 1.27 30.84
N ALA A 265 6.67 1.53 30.82
CA ALA A 265 5.68 0.65 30.21
C ALA A 265 5.07 1.28 28.96
N THR A 266 4.79 0.46 27.97
CA THR A 266 4.26 0.89 26.68
C THR A 266 3.05 0.05 26.31
N LEU A 267 1.94 0.65 25.89
CA LEU A 267 0.79 -0.09 25.35
C LEU A 267 0.76 0.03 23.83
N LEU A 268 0.97 -1.09 23.16
CA LEU A 268 0.81 -1.25 21.73
C LEU A 268 -0.62 -1.76 21.43
N PRO A 269 -1.54 -0.94 20.92
CA PRO A 269 -2.91 -1.39 20.65
C PRO A 269 -2.94 -2.42 19.51
N ALA A 270 -3.69 -3.50 19.72
CA ALA A 270 -3.82 -4.59 18.75
C ALA A 270 -4.57 -4.19 17.49
N ARG A 271 -5.65 -3.43 17.66
CA ARG A 271 -6.34 -2.76 16.57
C ARG A 271 -6.05 -1.28 16.63
N HIS A 272 -5.45 -0.82 15.56
CA HIS A 272 -5.47 0.59 15.24
C HIS A 272 -6.92 0.97 14.87
N ARG A 273 -7.35 2.20 15.14
CA ARG A 273 -8.77 2.61 14.93
C ARG A 273 -9.14 2.41 13.46
N THR A 274 -9.80 1.31 13.11
CA THR A 274 -10.37 1.15 11.76
C THR A 274 -11.57 2.08 11.67
N PHE A 275 -11.84 2.61 10.46
CA PHE A 275 -13.08 3.36 10.22
C PHE A 275 -14.30 2.55 10.69
N LEU A 276 -14.31 1.24 10.44
CA LEU A 276 -15.33 0.34 10.94
C LEU A 276 -15.37 0.30 12.48
N GLY A 277 -14.23 0.16 13.15
CA GLY A 277 -14.15 0.21 14.62
C GLY A 277 -14.64 1.53 15.20
N PHE A 278 -14.39 2.64 14.50
CA PHE A 278 -14.93 3.94 14.82
C PHE A 278 -16.46 3.98 14.65
N CYS A 279 -17.00 3.50 13.52
CA CYS A 279 -18.45 3.40 13.30
C CYS A 279 -19.13 2.52 14.36
N LEU A 280 -18.56 1.34 14.67
CA LEU A 280 -19.10 0.45 15.70
C LEU A 280 -19.13 1.12 17.09
N ARG A 281 -18.11 1.93 17.40
CA ARG A 281 -18.07 2.71 18.65
C ARG A 281 -19.15 3.81 18.68
N LEU A 282 -19.43 4.47 17.54
CA LEU A 282 -20.55 5.44 17.45
C LEU A 282 -21.91 4.79 17.68
N VAL A 283 -22.08 3.51 17.31
CA VAL A 283 -23.32 2.74 17.52
C VAL A 283 -23.37 2.11 18.92
N GLY A 284 -22.42 2.42 19.81
CA GLY A 284 -22.41 1.94 21.20
C GLY A 284 -22.04 0.46 21.34
N LEU A 285 -21.57 -0.19 20.28
CA LEU A 285 -21.12 -1.58 20.37
C LEU A 285 -19.81 -1.64 21.17
N PRO A 286 -19.71 -2.58 22.12
CA PRO A 286 -18.53 -2.68 22.97
C PRO A 286 -17.29 -2.94 22.13
N ALA A 287 -16.15 -2.40 22.59
CA ALA A 287 -14.86 -2.75 22.01
C ALA A 287 -14.72 -4.27 22.02
N ARG A 288 -14.49 -4.87 20.85
CA ARG A 288 -14.26 -6.32 20.75
C ARG A 288 -13.08 -6.69 21.66
N LYS A 289 -13.23 -7.81 22.38
CA LYS A 289 -12.11 -8.41 23.10
C LYS A 289 -10.96 -8.66 22.14
N LEU A 290 -9.75 -8.54 22.68
CA LEU A 290 -8.51 -8.81 21.98
C LEU A 290 -8.56 -10.19 21.32
N GLN A 291 -8.35 -10.25 20.01
CA GLN A 291 -8.26 -11.53 19.32
C GLN A 291 -6.87 -12.14 19.57
N PRO A 292 -6.75 -13.43 19.94
CA PRO A 292 -5.46 -14.07 20.19
C PRO A 292 -4.48 -13.92 19.03
N ALA A 293 -4.96 -13.95 17.78
CA ALA A 293 -4.12 -13.77 16.59
C ALA A 293 -3.48 -12.38 16.50
N GLU A 294 -4.14 -11.32 16.98
CA GLU A 294 -3.60 -9.96 16.94
C GLU A 294 -2.55 -9.73 18.02
N LEU A 295 -2.77 -10.32 19.21
CA LEU A 295 -1.78 -10.33 20.27
C LEU A 295 -0.49 -11.02 19.78
N ARG A 296 -0.61 -12.22 19.19
CA ARG A 296 0.54 -12.96 18.64
C ARG A 296 1.34 -12.13 17.63
N ARG A 297 0.68 -11.36 16.76
CA ARG A 297 1.37 -10.47 15.80
C ARG A 297 2.16 -9.37 16.48
N LEU A 298 1.59 -8.75 17.52
CA LEU A 298 2.29 -7.74 18.31
C LEU A 298 3.45 -8.37 19.10
N GLU A 299 3.29 -9.58 19.61
CA GLU A 299 4.35 -10.32 20.30
C GLU A 299 5.50 -10.65 19.35
N SER A 300 5.21 -11.21 18.17
CA SER A 300 6.23 -11.45 17.12
C SER A 300 6.95 -10.17 16.71
N LEU A 301 6.23 -9.04 16.67
CA LEU A 301 6.82 -7.74 16.39
C LEU A 301 7.76 -7.28 17.51
N VAL A 302 7.35 -7.39 18.77
CA VAL A 302 8.22 -7.01 19.89
C VAL A 302 9.42 -7.95 19.97
N GLU A 303 9.24 -9.24 19.70
CA GLU A 303 10.33 -10.22 19.63
C GLU A 303 11.34 -9.86 18.54
N HIS A 304 10.85 -9.45 17.37
CA HIS A 304 11.70 -8.93 16.29
C HIS A 304 12.47 -7.67 16.73
N LEU A 305 11.82 -6.77 17.47
CA LEU A 305 12.47 -5.55 17.98
C LEU A 305 13.48 -5.84 19.10
N ARG A 306 13.34 -6.91 19.89
CA ARG A 306 14.31 -7.30 20.94
C ARG A 306 15.70 -7.61 20.39
N GLN A 307 15.82 -7.83 19.09
CA GLN A 307 17.09 -7.97 18.38
C GLN A 307 17.86 -6.63 18.26
N LEU A 308 17.20 -5.50 18.49
CA LEU A 308 17.84 -4.18 18.50
C LEU A 308 18.59 -3.94 19.82
N PRO A 309 19.67 -3.14 19.81
CA PRO A 309 20.33 -2.68 21.04
C PRO A 309 19.33 -2.00 21.98
N PRO A 310 19.49 -2.08 23.32
CA PRO A 310 18.50 -1.58 24.28
C PRO A 310 18.06 -0.11 24.05
N GLY A 311 19.01 0.78 23.77
CA GLY A 311 18.69 2.19 23.47
C GLY A 311 17.90 2.39 22.17
N GLU A 312 18.16 1.56 21.15
CA GLU A 312 17.42 1.58 19.90
C GLU A 312 16.05 0.92 20.03
N LEU A 313 15.95 -0.18 20.77
CA LEU A 313 14.69 -0.85 21.07
C LEU A 313 13.70 0.12 21.72
N GLU A 314 14.15 0.92 22.68
CA GLU A 314 13.26 1.90 23.29
C GLU A 314 12.82 3.01 22.35
N HIS A 315 13.74 3.53 21.55
CA HIS A 315 13.41 4.51 20.55
C HIS A 315 12.39 3.94 19.55
N ALA A 316 12.60 2.71 19.10
CA ALA A 316 11.72 1.96 18.23
C ALA A 316 10.33 1.74 18.85
N LEU A 317 10.27 1.33 20.12
CA LEU A 317 9.01 1.18 20.85
C LEU A 317 8.28 2.52 20.97
N ARG A 318 8.97 3.63 21.24
CA ARG A 318 8.34 4.96 21.30
C ARG A 318 7.82 5.40 19.93
N GLU A 319 8.59 5.21 18.86
CA GLU A 319 8.14 5.50 17.49
C GLU A 319 6.92 4.65 17.13
N LEU A 320 6.97 3.34 17.37
CA LEU A 320 5.87 2.42 17.11
C LEU A 320 4.63 2.77 17.93
N THR A 321 4.80 3.15 19.20
CA THR A 321 3.71 3.55 20.09
C THR A 321 3.02 4.79 19.57
N ARG A 322 3.77 5.81 19.17
CA ARG A 322 3.21 7.02 18.55
C ARG A 322 2.48 6.65 17.26
N ALA A 323 3.13 5.88 16.39
CA ALA A 323 2.57 5.48 15.11
C ALA A 323 1.33 4.58 15.26
N ARG A 324 1.17 3.87 16.38
CA ARG A 324 0.01 3.02 16.71
C ARG A 324 -1.07 3.71 17.54
N ASP A 325 -0.96 5.02 17.82
CA ASP A 325 -1.84 5.69 18.80
C ASP A 325 -1.87 4.91 20.14
N GLY A 326 -0.71 4.36 20.50
CA GLY A 326 -0.45 3.74 21.79
C GLY A 326 -0.14 4.80 22.85
N ARG A 327 0.25 4.34 24.03
CA ARG A 327 0.66 5.21 25.12
C ARG A 327 1.92 4.69 25.78
N PHE A 328 2.73 5.63 26.27
CA PHE A 328 3.97 5.37 26.97
C PHE A 328 3.86 5.94 28.37
N TRP A 329 4.26 5.15 29.35
CA TRP A 329 4.28 5.47 30.77
C TRP A 329 5.74 5.41 31.25
N PRO A 330 6.41 6.56 31.45
CA PRO A 330 7.76 6.57 31.99
C PRO A 330 7.76 6.07 33.44
N LEU A 331 8.84 5.39 33.85
CA LEU A 331 9.00 4.89 35.23
C LEU A 331 8.90 5.99 36.30
N THR A 332 9.36 7.21 36.00
CA THR A 332 9.35 8.34 36.95
C THR A 332 7.95 8.82 37.35
N GLY A 333 6.94 8.55 36.51
CA GLY A 333 5.54 8.89 36.78
C GLY A 333 4.69 7.69 37.22
N PHE A 334 5.34 6.56 37.54
CA PHE A 334 4.71 5.27 37.62
C PHE A 334 4.32 4.94 39.06
N GLN A 335 3.07 5.23 39.42
CA GLN A 335 2.53 4.79 40.70
C GLN A 335 1.83 3.45 40.52
N ARG A 336 2.27 2.45 41.29
CA ARG A 336 1.54 1.18 41.42
C ARG A 336 0.22 1.49 42.12
N GLY A 337 -0.88 1.38 41.39
CA GLY A 337 -2.22 1.52 41.94
C GLY A 337 -2.55 0.37 42.90
N PRO A 338 -3.72 0.41 43.57
CA PRO A 338 -4.18 -0.70 44.38
C PRO A 338 -4.30 -1.95 43.48
N SER A 339 -3.30 -2.83 43.61
CA SER A 339 -3.25 -4.09 42.90
C SER A 339 -4.26 -5.02 43.54
N THR A 340 -5.19 -5.56 42.75
CA THR A 340 -5.90 -6.76 43.18
C THR A 340 -4.92 -7.93 43.08
N ALA A 341 -5.19 -9.04 43.78
CA ALA A 341 -4.35 -10.24 43.68
C ALA A 341 -4.20 -10.78 42.23
N GLN A 342 -5.01 -10.29 41.29
CA GLN A 342 -5.04 -10.73 39.90
C GLN A 342 -4.55 -9.66 38.92
N GLU A 343 -4.69 -8.35 39.21
CA GLU A 343 -4.36 -7.28 38.26
C GLU A 343 -3.26 -6.36 38.77
N LEU A 344 -2.31 -6.02 37.91
CA LEU A 344 -1.41 -4.89 38.12
C LEU A 344 -1.97 -3.65 37.44
N ILE A 345 -2.07 -2.57 38.21
CA ILE A 345 -2.58 -1.28 37.75
C ILE A 345 -1.46 -0.26 37.85
N PHE A 346 -1.20 0.43 36.74
CA PHE A 346 -0.25 1.51 36.66
C PHE A 346 -0.97 2.80 36.33
N GLN A 347 -0.75 3.85 37.12
CA GLN A 347 -1.41 5.14 36.95
C GLN A 347 -0.45 6.19 36.41
N SER A 348 -0.90 6.95 35.41
CA SER A 348 -0.29 8.23 35.01
C SER A 348 -1.40 9.25 34.74
N GLY A 349 -1.48 10.28 35.58
CA GLY A 349 -2.55 11.27 35.53
C GLY A 349 -3.94 10.63 35.64
N LYS A 350 -4.77 10.80 34.59
CA LYS A 350 -6.15 10.27 34.51
C LYS A 350 -6.26 8.92 33.79
N GLN A 351 -5.15 8.24 33.58
CA GLN A 351 -5.10 7.04 32.75
C GLN A 351 -4.44 5.90 33.53
N TYR A 352 -5.03 4.72 33.39
CA TYR A 352 -4.57 3.48 33.99
C TYR A 352 -4.18 2.50 32.89
N LEU A 353 -2.99 1.93 33.00
CA LEU A 353 -2.61 0.71 32.30
C LEU A 353 -2.89 -0.46 33.24
N VAL A 354 -3.74 -1.38 32.82
CA VAL A 354 -4.12 -2.55 33.61
C VAL A 354 -3.60 -3.81 32.93
N VAL A 355 -2.91 -4.64 33.69
CA VAL A 355 -2.36 -5.93 33.27
C VAL A 355 -3.10 -7.02 34.05
N PRO A 356 -4.08 -7.70 33.42
CA PRO A 356 -4.99 -8.61 34.13
C PRO A 356 -4.33 -9.93 34.56
N GLN A 357 -3.18 -10.28 34.01
CA GLN A 357 -2.42 -11.50 34.34
C GLN A 357 -0.93 -11.19 34.18
N PRO A 358 -0.30 -10.51 35.16
CA PRO A 358 1.09 -10.12 35.04
C PRO A 358 2.01 -11.34 35.07
N PRO A 359 2.96 -11.48 34.12
CA PRO A 359 3.94 -12.56 34.18
C PRO A 359 4.85 -12.37 35.41
N SER A 360 5.40 -13.46 35.94
CA SER A 360 6.31 -13.42 37.09
C SER A 360 7.52 -12.51 36.83
N THR A 361 8.07 -12.57 35.61
CA THR A 361 9.20 -11.74 35.17
C THR A 361 8.95 -10.24 35.27
N LEU A 362 7.68 -9.80 35.21
CA LEU A 362 7.34 -8.39 35.31
C LEU A 362 7.58 -7.87 36.73
N HIS A 363 7.48 -8.71 37.77
CA HIS A 363 7.85 -8.30 39.13
C HIS A 363 9.36 -8.06 39.23
N ASP A 364 10.17 -8.90 38.61
CA ASP A 364 11.64 -8.77 38.62
C ASP A 364 12.09 -7.48 37.93
N VAL A 365 11.49 -7.15 36.77
CA VAL A 365 11.78 -5.92 36.01
C VAL A 365 11.57 -4.67 36.87
N PHE A 366 10.48 -4.62 37.66
CA PHE A 366 10.20 -3.47 38.52
C PHE A 366 10.99 -3.46 39.84
N GLN A 367 11.34 -4.63 40.38
CA GLN A 367 12.13 -4.71 41.61
C GLN A 367 13.59 -4.30 41.40
N GLN A 368 14.18 -4.65 40.25
CA GLN A 368 15.58 -4.31 39.94
C GLN A 368 15.83 -2.81 39.78
N HIS A 369 14.81 -2.03 39.46
CA HIS A 369 14.94 -0.61 39.08
C HIS A 369 14.38 0.36 40.11
N HIS A 370 14.07 -0.09 41.34
CA HIS A 370 13.79 0.83 42.44
C HIS A 370 15.13 1.29 43.03
N PRO A 371 15.58 2.53 42.79
CA PRO A 371 16.76 3.04 43.48
C PRO A 371 16.46 2.99 44.98
N ALA A 372 17.29 2.30 45.75
CA ALA A 372 17.14 2.13 47.20
C ALA A 372 17.30 3.44 48.00
N ASP A 373 17.29 4.59 47.33
CA ASP A 373 17.86 5.83 47.84
C ASP A 373 16.96 7.01 47.46
N ASP A 374 15.81 7.12 48.15
CA ASP A 374 15.18 8.41 48.45
C ASP A 374 14.04 8.19 49.46
N SER A 375 14.40 8.18 50.74
CA SER A 375 13.46 8.29 51.87
C SER A 375 12.83 9.69 52.00
N ARG A 376 12.98 10.54 50.97
CA ARG A 376 12.27 11.82 50.86
C ARG A 376 10.91 11.57 50.21
N SER A 377 9.93 11.36 51.08
CA SER A 377 8.50 11.43 50.77
C SER A 377 8.24 12.60 49.80
N PRO A 378 7.77 12.35 48.56
CA PRO A 378 7.52 13.43 47.62
C PRO A 378 6.39 14.30 48.19
N GLU A 379 6.72 15.54 48.54
CA GLU A 379 5.71 16.56 48.82
C GLU A 379 4.70 16.58 47.68
N ARG A 380 3.43 16.43 48.04
CA ARG A 380 2.30 16.53 47.10
C ARG A 380 2.28 17.94 46.52
N HIS A 381 2.92 18.15 45.37
CA HIS A 381 2.78 19.41 44.65
C HIS A 381 1.31 19.61 44.22
N PRO A 382 0.72 20.79 44.48
CA PRO A 382 -0.62 21.11 44.01
C PRO A 382 -0.61 21.20 42.48
N LEU A 383 -1.63 20.59 41.87
CA LEU A 383 -1.87 20.54 40.43
C LEU A 383 -1.76 21.95 39.82
N GLY A 384 -0.77 22.14 38.95
CA GLY A 384 -0.58 23.35 38.15
C GLY A 384 -1.71 23.58 37.13
N PRO A 385 -1.77 24.79 36.55
CA PRO A 385 -2.95 25.30 35.84
C PRO A 385 -3.28 24.52 34.57
N SER A 386 -4.58 24.43 34.33
CA SER A 386 -5.25 23.77 33.21
C SER A 386 -4.62 24.07 31.85
N LEU A 387 -4.28 23.00 31.12
CA LEU A 387 -4.01 23.04 29.68
C LEU A 387 -5.17 23.73 28.93
N PRO A 388 -4.87 24.38 27.78
CA PRO A 388 -5.89 25.02 26.95
C PRO A 388 -6.99 24.02 26.55
N PRO A 389 -8.23 24.49 26.33
CA PRO A 389 -9.34 23.61 25.98
C PRO A 389 -9.00 22.82 24.72
N ALA A 390 -9.04 21.49 24.85
CA ALA A 390 -8.85 20.58 23.74
C ALA A 390 -9.79 20.98 22.59
N ARG A 391 -9.25 21.08 21.38
CA ARG A 391 -10.07 21.29 20.17
C ARG A 391 -11.17 20.24 20.17
N SER A 392 -12.40 20.64 19.85
CA SER A 392 -13.50 19.70 19.83
C SER A 392 -13.19 18.58 18.84
N TRP A 393 -13.51 17.34 19.22
CA TRP A 393 -13.25 16.13 18.45
C TRP A 393 -13.68 16.25 16.96
N PHE A 394 -14.76 17.00 16.71
CA PHE A 394 -15.24 17.31 15.37
C PHE A 394 -14.24 18.14 14.54
N GLN A 395 -13.55 19.10 15.14
CA GLN A 395 -12.55 19.91 14.42
C GLN A 395 -11.33 19.08 14.00
N GLU A 396 -10.92 18.12 14.83
CA GLU A 396 -9.81 17.21 14.51
C GLU A 396 -10.15 16.22 13.40
N ASN A 397 -11.43 15.85 13.25
CA ASN A 397 -11.86 14.78 12.35
C ASN A 397 -12.74 15.24 11.17
N LYS A 398 -12.98 16.54 11.00
CA LYS A 398 -13.86 17.12 9.95
C LYS A 398 -13.53 16.66 8.53
N PHE A 399 -12.24 16.58 8.20
CA PHE A 399 -11.79 16.16 6.87
C PHE A 399 -12.01 14.66 6.63
N ARG A 400 -11.81 13.84 7.67
CA ARG A 400 -12.05 12.39 7.64
C ARG A 400 -13.53 12.05 7.48
N LEU A 401 -14.41 12.82 8.13
CA LEU A 401 -15.86 12.68 7.99
C LEU A 401 -16.34 13.06 6.57
N GLY A 402 -15.79 14.12 5.98
CA GLY A 402 -16.12 14.51 4.60
C GLY A 402 -15.73 13.43 3.57
N ILE A 403 -14.54 12.85 3.70
CA ILE A 403 -14.08 11.76 2.82
C ILE A 403 -14.90 10.48 3.05
N ALA A 404 -15.16 10.11 4.30
CA ALA A 404 -15.98 8.95 4.62
C ALA A 404 -17.40 9.07 4.04
N GLY A 405 -18.00 10.27 4.11
CA GLY A 405 -19.28 10.55 3.48
C GLY A 405 -19.22 10.48 1.95
N GLY A 406 -18.17 11.03 1.32
CA GLY A 406 -17.97 10.94 -0.13
C GLY A 406 -17.74 9.50 -0.62
N ALA A 407 -16.94 8.72 0.10
CA ALA A 407 -16.69 7.31 -0.20
C ALA A 407 -17.96 6.47 0.01
N ALA A 408 -18.71 6.68 1.09
CA ALA A 408 -19.97 5.99 1.32
C ALA A 408 -20.99 6.27 0.20
N LEU A 409 -21.07 7.51 -0.28
CA LEU A 409 -21.94 7.88 -1.40
C LEU A 409 -21.47 7.29 -2.73
N PHE A 410 -20.15 7.18 -2.95
CA PHE A 410 -19.58 6.49 -4.12
C PHE A 410 -19.83 4.97 -4.10
N TYR A 411 -19.67 4.31 -2.94
CA TYR A 411 -19.94 2.88 -2.81
C TYR A 411 -21.44 2.58 -2.88
N ALA A 412 -22.29 3.44 -2.31
CA ALA A 412 -23.74 3.32 -2.45
C ALA A 412 -24.18 3.46 -3.92
N SER A 413 -23.57 4.38 -4.69
CA SER A 413 -23.89 4.51 -6.12
C SER A 413 -23.36 3.36 -6.97
N ALA A 414 -22.21 2.76 -6.60
CA ALA A 414 -21.67 1.57 -7.26
C ALA A 414 -22.44 0.28 -6.93
N LEU A 415 -23.02 0.16 -5.73
CA LEU A 415 -23.78 -1.01 -5.28
C LEU A 415 -25.25 -1.01 -5.78
N LEU A 416 -25.79 0.15 -6.14
CA LEU A 416 -27.20 0.30 -6.54
C LEU A 416 -27.43 0.27 -8.06
N ASP A 417 -26.46 -0.20 -8.86
CA ASP A 417 -26.54 -0.36 -10.33
C ASP A 417 -27.36 0.75 -11.02
N GLY A 418 -26.84 1.98 -10.97
CA GLY A 418 -27.39 3.08 -11.77
C GLY A 418 -27.29 2.76 -13.28
N PRO A 419 -28.18 3.31 -14.13
CA PRO A 419 -28.42 2.84 -15.50
C PRO A 419 -27.30 3.12 -16.53
N PHE A 420 -26.09 3.51 -16.10
CA PHE A 420 -24.96 3.78 -16.99
C PHE A 420 -23.66 3.14 -16.47
N PRO A 421 -23.48 1.83 -16.65
CA PRO A 421 -22.19 1.19 -16.41
C PRO A 421 -21.19 1.63 -17.48
N GLY A 422 -20.12 2.36 -17.08
CA GLY A 422 -18.91 2.49 -17.90
C GLY A 422 -18.38 3.89 -18.22
N HIS A 423 -19.05 4.99 -17.84
CA HIS A 423 -18.53 6.34 -18.11
C HIS A 423 -17.87 6.98 -16.88
N PRO A 424 -16.54 7.25 -16.89
CA PRO A 424 -15.83 7.81 -15.73
C PRO A 424 -16.27 9.25 -15.36
N LEU A 425 -16.93 9.97 -16.29
CA LEU A 425 -17.38 11.35 -16.08
C LEU A 425 -18.62 11.47 -15.19
N SER A 426 -19.49 10.45 -15.11
CA SER A 426 -20.65 10.47 -14.20
C SER A 426 -20.20 10.50 -12.74
N TYR A 427 -19.16 9.73 -12.41
CA TYR A 427 -18.59 9.64 -11.07
C TYR A 427 -17.94 10.95 -10.59
N VAL A 428 -17.29 11.70 -11.47
CA VAL A 428 -16.69 13.01 -11.14
C VAL A 428 -17.78 14.04 -10.80
N GLY A 429 -18.89 14.03 -11.54
CA GLY A 429 -20.04 14.90 -11.26
C GLY A 429 -20.66 14.62 -9.88
N HIS A 430 -20.82 13.36 -9.50
CA HIS A 430 -21.36 12.97 -8.19
C HIS A 430 -20.46 13.41 -7.03
N ALA A 431 -19.15 13.20 -7.13
CA ALA A 431 -18.20 13.63 -6.11
C ALA A 431 -18.23 15.17 -5.93
N LEU A 432 -18.32 15.92 -7.03
CA LEU A 432 -18.41 17.38 -6.99
C LEU A 432 -19.70 17.85 -6.31
N LEU A 433 -20.83 17.21 -6.60
CA LEU A 433 -22.15 17.61 -6.06
C LEU A 433 -22.26 17.31 -4.55
N THR A 434 -21.70 16.18 -4.10
CA THR A 434 -21.59 15.90 -2.66
C THR A 434 -20.64 16.85 -1.95
N TRP A 435 -19.54 17.24 -2.60
CA TRP A 435 -18.60 18.21 -2.06
C TRP A 435 -19.20 19.61 -1.94
N THR A 436 -19.94 20.07 -2.96
CA THR A 436 -20.60 21.38 -2.94
C THR A 436 -21.74 21.41 -1.92
N SER A 437 -22.52 20.33 -1.80
CA SER A 437 -23.56 20.19 -0.76
C SER A 437 -22.98 20.26 0.66
N MET A 438 -21.90 19.52 0.92
CA MET A 438 -21.20 19.57 2.22
C MET A 438 -20.55 20.93 2.51
N SER A 439 -20.03 21.60 1.47
CA SER A 439 -19.47 22.95 1.58
C SER A 439 -20.55 24.01 1.82
N TYR A 440 -21.74 23.82 1.24
CA TYR A 440 -22.89 24.69 1.45
C TYR A 440 -23.43 24.59 2.88
N THR A 441 -23.57 23.37 3.42
CA THR A 441 -24.01 23.18 4.82
C THR A 441 -22.98 23.71 5.83
N ARG A 442 -21.68 23.62 5.50
CA ARG A 442 -20.58 24.18 6.29
C ARG A 442 -20.68 25.70 6.43
N ASN A 443 -20.99 26.43 5.35
CA ASN A 443 -21.06 27.89 5.39
C ASN A 443 -22.30 28.42 6.12
N ARG A 444 -23.31 27.57 6.36
CA ARG A 444 -24.56 27.92 7.04
C ARG A 444 -24.64 27.45 8.49
N GLY A 445 -23.59 26.79 9.02
CA GLY A 445 -23.57 26.32 10.42
C GLY A 445 -24.53 25.16 10.72
N LEU A 446 -25.03 24.47 9.68
CA LEU A 446 -25.92 23.33 9.85
C LEU A 446 -25.11 22.06 10.15
N THR A 447 -25.66 21.16 10.97
CA THR A 447 -25.06 19.86 11.25
C THR A 447 -24.97 19.03 9.96
N VAL A 448 -24.03 18.08 9.90
CA VAL A 448 -23.77 17.27 8.68
C VAL A 448 -24.98 16.40 8.27
N LEU A 449 -25.86 16.09 9.23
CA LEU A 449 -27.03 15.22 9.04
C LEU A 449 -28.07 15.80 8.05
N PRO A 450 -28.54 17.06 8.17
CA PRO A 450 -29.41 17.68 7.16
C PRO A 450 -28.74 17.84 5.80
N GLY A 451 -27.41 17.99 5.71
CA GLY A 451 -26.70 18.00 4.42
C GLY A 451 -26.72 16.65 3.72
N LEU A 452 -26.53 15.56 4.47
CA LEU A 452 -26.69 14.20 3.96
C LEU A 452 -28.14 13.88 3.58
N LEU A 453 -29.12 14.28 4.40
CA LEU A 453 -30.55 14.13 4.12
C LEU A 453 -30.99 14.94 2.89
N LEU A 454 -30.49 16.16 2.74
CA LEU A 454 -30.75 17.01 1.57
C LEU A 454 -30.12 16.40 0.31
N SER A 455 -28.92 15.83 0.41
CA SER A 455 -28.27 15.13 -0.70
C SER A 455 -29.03 13.86 -1.10
N LEU A 456 -29.58 13.12 -0.12
CA LEU A 456 -30.45 11.96 -0.33
C LEU A 456 -31.83 12.33 -0.92
N LEU A 457 -32.41 13.46 -0.52
CA LEU A 457 -33.70 13.96 -1.02
C LEU A 457 -33.61 14.62 -2.40
N LEU A 458 -32.49 15.32 -2.68
CA LEU A 458 -32.24 15.93 -4.00
C LEU A 458 -31.69 14.92 -5.03
N TYR A 459 -31.23 13.75 -4.57
CA TYR A 459 -30.77 12.66 -5.44
C TYR A 459 -31.82 12.27 -6.50
N PRO A 460 -33.06 11.88 -6.14
CA PRO A 460 -34.07 11.52 -7.14
C PRO A 460 -34.47 12.72 -8.03
N LEU A 461 -34.51 13.94 -7.49
CA LEU A 461 -34.86 15.13 -8.26
C LEU A 461 -33.82 15.47 -9.34
N THR A 462 -32.54 15.38 -9.02
CA THR A 462 -31.45 15.73 -9.95
C THR A 462 -31.15 14.62 -10.97
N THR A 463 -31.42 13.35 -10.64
CA THR A 463 -31.30 12.24 -11.60
C THR A 463 -32.52 12.09 -12.51
N CYS A 464 -33.74 12.40 -12.03
CA CYS A 464 -34.96 12.24 -12.83
C CYS A 464 -35.25 13.44 -13.76
N PHE A 465 -34.81 14.65 -13.42
CA PHE A 465 -35.05 15.84 -14.25
C PHE A 465 -34.43 15.78 -15.67
N PRO A 466 -33.16 15.34 -15.87
CA PRO A 466 -32.61 15.17 -17.21
C PRO A 466 -33.28 14.00 -17.97
N MET A 467 -33.76 12.96 -17.28
CA MET A 467 -34.57 11.89 -17.89
C MET A 467 -35.90 12.42 -18.42
N ILE A 468 -36.60 13.28 -17.67
CA ILE A 468 -37.84 13.93 -18.10
C ILE A 468 -37.57 14.86 -19.29
N LEU A 469 -36.47 15.60 -19.30
CA LEU A 469 -36.09 16.46 -20.43
C LEU A 469 -35.72 15.67 -21.69
N VAL A 470 -35.00 14.55 -21.57
CA VAL A 470 -34.68 13.68 -22.72
C VAL A 470 -35.94 12.97 -23.24
N PHE A 471 -36.84 12.55 -22.35
CA PHE A 471 -38.12 11.94 -22.74
C PHE A 471 -39.05 12.96 -23.42
N MET A 472 -39.11 14.19 -22.91
CA MET A 472 -39.84 15.31 -23.54
C MET A 472 -39.23 15.72 -24.88
N TRP A 473 -37.90 15.71 -25.00
CA TRP A 473 -37.19 16.02 -26.25
C TRP A 473 -37.39 14.94 -27.32
N GLY A 474 -37.45 13.67 -26.92
CA GLY A 474 -37.78 12.55 -27.82
C GLY A 474 -39.23 12.60 -28.32
N SER A 475 -40.15 13.12 -27.50
CA SER A 475 -41.58 13.23 -27.84
C SER A 475 -41.91 14.45 -28.73
N LEU A 476 -40.95 15.35 -28.95
CA LEU A 476 -41.11 16.60 -29.73
C LEU A 476 -40.51 16.55 -31.13
N LYS A 477 -40.02 15.39 -31.60
CA LYS A 477 -39.60 15.26 -33.00
C LYS A 477 -40.83 15.08 -33.91
N PRO A 478 -41.09 15.98 -34.86
CA PRO A 478 -42.13 15.75 -35.86
C PRO A 478 -41.72 14.55 -36.74
N GLU A 479 -42.64 13.61 -36.93
CA GLU A 479 -42.51 12.58 -37.97
C GLU A 479 -42.41 13.29 -39.32
N GLN A 480 -41.24 13.20 -39.96
CA GLN A 480 -41.10 13.59 -41.35
C GLN A 480 -41.66 12.47 -42.22
N GLN A 481 -42.79 12.74 -42.87
CA GLN A 481 -43.28 12.04 -44.06
C GLN A 481 -42.58 12.57 -45.31
#